data_AF-A0A426GC53-F1
#
_entry.id   AF-A0A426GC53-F1
#
_cell.length_a   1.000
_cell.length_b   1.000
_cell.length_c   1.000
_cell.angle_alpha   90.00
_cell.angle_beta   90.00
_cell.angle_gamma   90.00
#
_symmetry.space_group_name_H-M   'P 1'
#
loop_
_entity.id
_entity.type
_entity.pdbx_description
1 polymer ?
#
loop_
_entity_poly.entity_id
_entity_poly.type
_entity_poly.pdbx_seq_one_letter_code
_entity_poly.pdbx_strand_id
1 'polypeptide(L)'
;HARALADIREHGLHGERGDLQPMTHEVLDTFRALGAIQKRNGLKAARRYIISFTKSAQNIKDVYELNRLAFSHPEDVPTIDVIPLFEQLEDLQNSV
;
A
#
# COMPACT_ATOMS: atom_id res chain seq x y z
N HIS A 1 3.98 3.44 -4.45
CA HIS A 1 4.32 2.29 -3.58
C HIS A 1 5.79 1.87 -3.66
N ALA A 2 6.33 1.51 -4.83
CA ALA A 2 7.74 1.13 -4.99
C ALA A 2 8.76 2.09 -4.32
N ARG A 3 8.57 3.41 -4.47
CA ARG A 3 9.43 4.43 -3.82
C ARG A 3 9.41 4.34 -2.29
N ALA A 4 8.22 4.19 -1.69
CA ALA A 4 8.07 4.03 -0.25
C ALA A 4 8.76 2.74 0.25
N LEU A 5 8.68 1.65 -0.51
CA LEU A 5 9.42 0.42 -0.17
C LEU A 5 10.94 0.58 -0.29
N ALA A 6 11.41 1.30 -1.30
CA ALA A 6 12.84 1.61 -1.43
C ALA A 6 13.33 2.45 -0.23
N ASP A 7 12.55 3.47 0.13
CA ASP A 7 12.84 4.34 1.28
C ASP A 7 12.88 3.55 2.60
N ILE A 8 11.92 2.64 2.84
CA ILE A 8 11.93 1.73 4.00
C ILE A 8 13.14 0.80 3.99
N ARG A 9 13.59 0.32 2.83
CA ARG A 9 14.79 -0.53 2.75
C ARG A 9 16.05 0.25 3.09
N GLU A 10 16.15 1.49 2.64
CA GLU A 10 17.28 2.37 2.90
C GLU A 10 17.35 2.80 4.37
N HIS A 11 16.27 3.40 4.87
CA HIS A 11 16.23 4.07 6.17
C HIS A 11 15.72 3.18 7.31
N GLY A 12 15.12 2.03 6.98
CA GLY A 12 14.47 1.16 7.95
C GLY A 12 13.03 1.59 8.24
N LEU A 13 12.18 0.64 8.64
CA LEU A 13 10.74 0.87 8.81
C LEU A 13 10.43 1.89 9.92
N HIS A 14 11.30 1.96 10.92
CA HIS A 14 11.17 2.84 12.08
C HIS A 14 12.23 3.95 12.08
N GLY A 15 12.89 4.16 10.94
CA GLY A 15 13.95 5.16 10.77
C GLY A 15 15.26 4.79 11.45
N GLU A 16 15.56 3.49 11.58
CA GLU A 16 16.76 2.99 12.26
C GLU A 16 18.07 3.47 11.61
N ARG A 17 18.03 3.85 10.33
CA ARG A 17 19.17 4.32 9.53
C ARG A 17 18.97 5.74 8.96
N GLY A 18 17.95 6.45 9.41
CA GLY A 18 17.60 7.81 8.97
C GLY A 18 16.09 8.01 8.91
N ASP A 19 15.64 9.26 8.82
CA ASP A 19 14.21 9.55 8.73
C ASP A 19 13.63 9.09 7.40
N LEU A 20 12.42 8.51 7.43
CA LEU A 20 11.68 8.22 6.21
C LEU A 20 11.19 9.51 5.56
N GLN A 21 11.02 9.48 4.24
CA GLN A 21 10.46 10.61 3.52
C GLN A 21 9.00 10.86 3.97
N PRO A 22 8.54 12.12 3.99
CA PRO A 22 7.15 12.45 4.36
C PRO A 22 6.10 11.65 3.57
N MET A 23 6.34 11.44 2.27
CA MET A 23 5.47 10.63 1.42
C MET A 23 5.38 9.16 1.87
N THR A 24 6.46 8.59 2.40
CA THR A 24 6.46 7.22 2.93
C THR A 24 5.61 7.14 4.20
N HIS A 25 5.69 8.15 5.07
CA HIS A 25 4.80 8.27 6.23
C HIS A 25 3.33 8.34 5.81
N GLU A 26 2.98 9.21 4.86
CA GLU A 26 1.60 9.33 4.36
C GLU A 26 1.05 8.01 3.80
N VAL A 27 1.88 7.25 3.07
CA VAL A 27 1.51 5.93 2.55
C VAL A 27 1.22 4.95 3.69
N LEU A 28 2.09 4.87 4.70
CA LEU A 28 1.88 3.98 5.85
C LEU A 28 0.66 4.40 6.68
N ASP A 29 0.46 5.70 6.90
CA ASP A 29 -0.68 6.25 7.64
C ASP A 29 -2.00 6.00 6.92
N THR A 30 -2.01 6.00 5.59
CA THR A 30 -3.17 5.59 4.80
C THR A 30 -3.60 4.16 5.14
N PHE A 31 -2.67 3.21 5.20
CA PHE A 31 -3.00 1.83 5.57
C PHE A 31 -3.51 1.73 7.01
N ARG A 32 -2.90 2.47 7.96
CA ARG A 32 -3.38 2.55 9.35
C ARG A 32 -4.80 3.09 9.44
N ALA A 33 -5.12 4.12 8.65
CA ALA A 33 -6.47 4.67 8.57
C ALA A 33 -7.47 3.64 8.03
N LEU A 34 -7.10 2.85 7.01
CA LEU A 34 -7.94 1.75 6.52
C LEU A 34 -8.22 0.72 7.61
N GLY A 35 -7.19 0.34 8.38
CA GLY A 35 -7.33 -0.56 9.53
C GLY A 35 -8.31 -0.02 10.57
N ALA A 36 -8.16 1.24 10.96
CA ALA A 36 -9.06 1.91 11.91
C ALA A 36 -10.51 1.96 11.42
N ILE A 37 -10.73 2.29 10.13
CA ILE A 37 -12.06 2.34 9.52
C ILE A 37 -12.69 0.94 9.48
N GLN A 38 -11.96 -0.09 9.03
CA GLN A 38 -12.50 -1.46 8.99
C GLN A 38 -12.82 -1.99 10.39
N LYS A 39 -11.97 -1.70 11.39
CA LYS A 39 -12.20 -2.12 12.78
C LYS A 39 -13.48 -1.50 13.37
N ARG A 40 -13.77 -0.24 13.03
CA ARG A 40 -14.94 0.49 13.55
C ARG A 40 -16.22 0.21 12.76
N ASN A 41 -16.12 0.12 11.44
CA ASN A 41 -17.27 0.17 10.53
C ASN A 41 -17.47 -1.15 9.76
N GLY A 42 -16.65 -2.16 10.05
CA GLY A 42 -16.67 -3.45 9.38
C GLY A 42 -15.93 -3.44 8.03
N LEU A 43 -15.67 -4.64 7.52
CA LEU A 43 -14.84 -4.88 6.33
C LEU A 43 -15.22 -4.01 5.12
N LYS A 44 -16.52 -3.86 4.83
CA LYS A 44 -17.00 -3.17 3.62
C LYS A 44 -16.74 -1.65 3.61
N ALA A 45 -16.44 -1.05 4.77
CA ALA A 45 -16.29 0.39 4.88
C ALA A 45 -15.08 0.93 4.10
N ALA A 46 -13.99 0.15 4.00
CA ALA A 46 -12.77 0.57 3.31
C ALA A 46 -11.98 -0.63 2.75
N ARG A 47 -12.62 -1.49 1.95
CA ARG A 47 -12.01 -2.69 1.36
C ARG A 47 -11.35 -2.48 0.01
N ARG A 48 -11.89 -1.62 -0.85
CA ARG A 48 -11.39 -1.45 -2.22
C ARG A 48 -10.24 -0.45 -2.25
N TYR A 49 -9.07 -0.87 -2.72
CA TYR A 49 -7.87 -0.04 -2.83
C TYR A 49 -7.48 0.07 -4.30
N ILE A 50 -7.68 1.23 -4.92
CA ILE A 50 -7.39 1.45 -6.34
C ILE A 50 -5.95 1.95 -6.50
N ILE A 51 -5.20 1.36 -7.43
CA ILE A 51 -3.86 1.82 -7.81
C ILE A 51 -3.92 2.50 -9.17
N SER A 52 -3.77 3.83 -9.20
CA SER A 52 -3.56 4.59 -10.44
C SER A 52 -2.24 4.23 -11.13
N PHE A 53 -2.18 4.42 -12.45
CA PHE A 53 -1.00 4.13 -13.28
C PHE A 53 -0.39 2.74 -13.02
N THR A 54 -1.22 1.72 -12.92
CA THR A 54 -0.71 0.35 -12.77
C THR A 54 -0.03 -0.10 -14.07
N LYS A 55 1.21 -0.59 -13.96
CA LYS A 55 2.01 -1.06 -15.11
C LYS A 55 2.35 -2.54 -15.06
N SER A 56 2.30 -3.14 -13.87
CA SER A 56 2.69 -4.54 -13.67
C SER A 56 2.13 -5.13 -12.37
N ALA A 57 2.16 -6.45 -12.26
CA ALA A 57 1.81 -7.18 -11.04
C ALA A 57 2.68 -6.77 -9.83
N GLN A 58 3.90 -6.24 -10.05
CA GLN A 58 4.75 -5.75 -8.97
C GLN A 58 4.09 -4.57 -8.23
N ASN A 59 3.34 -3.70 -8.93
CA ASN A 59 2.65 -2.59 -8.26
C ASN A 59 1.60 -3.09 -7.25
N ILE A 60 0.90 -4.17 -7.59
CA ILE A 60 -0.07 -4.83 -6.71
C ILE A 60 0.64 -5.45 -5.50
N LYS A 61 1.75 -6.16 -5.75
CA LYS A 61 2.57 -6.76 -4.68
C LYS A 61 3.09 -5.71 -3.71
N ASP A 62 3.57 -4.57 -4.22
CA ASP A 62 4.09 -3.48 -3.40
C ASP A 62 3.02 -2.94 -2.41
N VAL A 63 1.76 -2.85 -2.87
CA VAL A 63 0.64 -2.43 -2.00
C VAL A 63 0.41 -3.42 -0.88
N TYR A 64 0.38 -4.72 -1.17
CA TYR A 64 0.20 -5.73 -0.11
C TYR A 64 1.39 -5.79 0.86
N GLU A 65 2.61 -5.55 0.39
CA GLU A 65 3.80 -5.47 1.24
C GLU A 65 3.70 -4.27 2.20
N LEU A 66 3.41 -3.06 1.68
CA LEU A 66 3.23 -1.87 2.50
C LEU A 66 2.05 -2.00 3.48
N ASN A 67 0.94 -2.62 3.04
CA ASN A 67 -0.21 -2.88 3.91
C ASN A 67 0.19 -3.71 5.14
N ARG A 68 1.07 -4.70 4.98
CA ARG A 68 1.57 -5.50 6.10
C ARG A 68 2.58 -4.72 6.94
N LEU A 69 3.51 -4.01 6.32
CA LEU A 69 4.55 -3.23 7.01
C LEU A 69 3.98 -2.09 7.86
N ALA A 70 2.78 -1.60 7.56
CA ALA A 70 2.15 -0.54 8.33
C ALA A 70 1.71 -0.95 9.76
N PHE A 71 1.71 -2.26 10.07
CA PHE A 71 1.22 -2.82 11.33
C PHE A 71 2.22 -3.78 11.98
N SER A 72 2.22 -3.82 13.32
CA SER A 72 3.09 -4.72 14.09
C SER A 72 2.54 -6.14 14.18
N HIS A 73 1.21 -6.30 14.13
CA HIS A 73 0.56 -7.61 14.27
C HIS A 73 -0.29 -7.94 13.04
N PRO A 74 -0.23 -9.19 12.52
CA PRO A 74 -0.98 -9.59 11.33
C PRO A 74 -2.50 -9.41 11.44
N GLU A 75 -3.08 -9.53 12.62
CA GLU A 75 -4.52 -9.37 12.87
C GLU A 75 -5.02 -7.91 12.76
N ASP A 76 -4.11 -6.94 12.88
CA ASP A 76 -4.42 -5.52 12.72
C ASP A 76 -4.40 -5.09 11.24
N VAL A 77 -3.81 -5.91 10.36
CA VAL A 77 -3.70 -5.61 8.92
C VAL A 77 -5.09 -5.63 8.28
N PRO A 78 -5.56 -4.53 7.66
CA PRO A 78 -6.86 -4.51 7.02
C PRO A 78 -6.88 -5.44 5.81
N THR A 79 -8.05 -6.04 5.58
CA THR A 79 -8.28 -6.82 4.37
C THR A 79 -8.62 -5.87 3.23
N ILE A 80 -7.71 -5.75 2.26
CA ILE A 80 -7.91 -4.92 1.08
C ILE A 80 -8.04 -5.77 -0.18
N ASP A 81 -8.85 -5.29 -1.11
CA ASP A 81 -8.99 -5.77 -2.47
C ASP A 81 -8.32 -4.75 -3.39
N VAL A 82 -7.12 -5.09 -3.87
CA VAL A 82 -6.28 -4.20 -4.65
C VAL A 82 -6.73 -4.25 -6.12
N ILE A 83 -7.21 -3.12 -6.61
CA ILE A 83 -7.80 -2.97 -7.94
C ILE A 83 -6.84 -2.15 -8.81
N PRO A 84 -6.26 -2.74 -9.88
CA PRO A 84 -5.39 -2.02 -10.78
C PRO A 84 -6.22 -1.09 -11.68
N LEU A 85 -5.78 0.15 -11.82
CA LEU A 85 -6.26 1.09 -12.84
C LEU A 85 -5.16 1.25 -13.90
N PHE A 86 -5.41 0.68 -15.09
CA PHE A 86 -4.55 0.79 -16.26
C PHE A 86 -4.98 2.03 -17.07
N GLU A 87 -4.05 2.96 -17.29
CA GLU A 87 -4.38 4.28 -17.84
C GLU A 87 -3.74 4.53 -19.21
N GLN A 88 -2.69 3.80 -19.58
CA GLN A 88 -2.03 3.89 -20.88
C GLN A 88 -2.41 2.71 -21.77
N LEU A 89 -2.32 2.86 -23.10
CA LEU A 89 -2.66 1.79 -24.05
C LEU A 89 -1.77 0.57 -23.84
N GLU A 90 -0.48 0.80 -23.61
CA GLU A 90 0.50 -0.24 -23.35
C GLU A 90 0.16 -1.01 -22.05
N ASP A 91 -0.28 -0.30 -21.01
CA ASP A 91 -0.69 -0.89 -19.75
C ASP A 91 -1.94 -1.77 -19.92
N LEU A 92 -2.91 -1.32 -20.74
CA LEU A 92 -4.10 -2.10 -21.10
C LEU A 92 -3.74 -3.37 -21.89
N GLN A 93 -2.83 -3.27 -22.85
CA GLN A 93 -2.37 -4.44 -23.62
C GLN A 93 -1.68 -5.48 -22.75
N ASN A 94 -0.95 -5.05 -21.71
CA ASN A 94 -0.26 -5.93 -20.76
C ASN A 94 -1.15 -6.44 -19.62
N SER A 95 -2.45 -6.10 -19.62
CA SER A 95 -3.38 -6.45 -18.53
C SER A 95 -4.08 -7.82 -18.67
N VAL A 96 -3.91 -8.48 -19.82
CA VAL A 96 -4.57 -9.75 -20.18
C VAL A 96 -3.68 -10.97 -20.02
#